data_AF-A0A1G9PP87-F1
#
_entry.id   AF-A0A1G9PP87-F1
#
_cell.length_a   1.000
_cell.length_b   1.000
_cell.length_c   1.000
_cell.angle_alpha   90.00
_cell.angle_beta   90.00
_cell.angle_gamma   90.00
#
_symmetry.space_group_name_H-M   'P 1'
#
loop_
_entity.id
_entity.type
_entity.pdbx_description
1 polymer ?
#
loop_
_entity_poly.entity_id
_entity_poly.type
_entity_poly.pdbx_seq_one_letter_code
_entity_poly.pdbx_strand_id
1 'polypeptide(L)'
;MKIQGLIIILLFTISCCQQKVYEKDGSKAKKVYSTVSYLDIKLDENGHLPSNPYILEFKNGKKQIMFCGVEHLSDNSDIENEMYTEIEKKFYQFHPDIAINEGGDISRKKYFSKAEALQKDGEIGFIKVMSDSLKIATINGDPNIDLEFGELLKSYTKGEFLTYIMTERLMWGLIGEQISDIEKIENRYDLFIEKYIIEKGKVDLSSEEKTFDFYKKNYRKIVGRDFSLKNLKPTNPFDAKGKFQEIGRKSKNIRDQFLLKTIDNLLNENDKIFIVFGGWHLLTCEPGLQEIIKKNR
;
A
#
# COMPACT_ATOMS: atom_id res chain seq x y z
N MET A 1 -63.74 32.99 19.83
CA MET A 1 -62.83 31.83 19.75
C MET A 1 -62.31 31.72 18.34
N LYS A 2 -61.06 32.15 18.11
CA LYS A 2 -60.38 32.09 16.80
C LYS A 2 -59.40 30.93 16.86
N ILE A 3 -59.58 29.93 16.00
CA ILE A 3 -58.61 28.83 15.82
C ILE A 3 -57.72 29.25 14.63
N GLN A 4 -56.49 29.64 14.94
CA GLN A 4 -55.44 29.91 13.96
C GLN A 4 -54.77 28.58 13.58
N GLY A 5 -54.68 28.32 12.28
CA GLY A 5 -53.94 27.21 11.71
C GLY A 5 -52.44 27.39 11.92
N LEU A 6 -51.79 26.36 12.42
CA LEU A 6 -50.34 26.24 12.50
C LEU A 6 -49.88 25.32 11.36
N ILE A 7 -49.24 25.91 10.36
CA ILE A 7 -48.56 25.18 9.29
C ILE A 7 -47.18 24.78 9.84
N ILE A 8 -46.95 23.48 10.03
CA ILE A 8 -45.64 22.92 10.36
C ILE A 8 -44.94 22.59 9.04
N ILE A 9 -43.93 23.39 8.69
CA ILE A 9 -43.00 23.10 7.60
C ILE A 9 -41.94 22.16 8.16
N LEU A 10 -42.03 20.87 7.79
CA LEU A 10 -41.00 19.88 8.06
C LEU A 10 -39.89 20.03 7.00
N LEU A 11 -38.79 20.68 7.38
CA LEU A 11 -37.56 20.74 6.59
C LEU A 11 -36.86 19.37 6.63
N PHE A 12 -36.99 18.62 5.54
CA PHE A 12 -36.16 17.46 5.25
C PHE A 12 -34.70 17.91 5.09
N THR A 13 -33.85 17.57 6.06
CA THR A 13 -32.40 17.59 5.86
C THR A 13 -32.01 16.36 5.07
N ILE A 14 -31.85 16.54 3.77
CA ILE A 14 -31.18 15.56 2.91
C ILE A 14 -29.72 15.56 3.33
N SER A 15 -29.35 14.56 4.13
CA SER A 15 -27.96 14.18 4.36
C SER A 15 -27.42 13.65 3.03
N CYS A 16 -26.80 14.52 2.25
CA CYS A 16 -26.05 14.12 1.07
C CYS A 16 -24.82 13.33 1.52
N CYS A 17 -24.94 12.00 1.48
CA CYS A 17 -23.81 11.09 1.33
C CYS A 17 -23.00 11.53 0.12
N GLN A 18 -21.86 12.21 0.34
CA GLN A 18 -20.82 12.34 -0.67
C GLN A 18 -20.10 11.00 -0.80
N GLN A 19 -20.70 10.06 -1.54
CA GLN A 19 -19.92 9.11 -2.30
C GLN A 19 -19.36 9.90 -3.49
N LYS A 20 -18.08 10.32 -3.44
CA LYS A 20 -17.38 10.80 -4.64
C LYS A 20 -17.39 9.64 -5.64
N VAL A 21 -18.23 9.79 -6.65
CA VAL A 21 -18.29 8.95 -7.84
C VAL A 21 -16.94 9.10 -8.53
N TYR A 22 -16.20 8.00 -8.67
CA TYR A 22 -15.08 7.93 -9.59
C TYR A 22 -15.65 8.08 -11.00
N GLU A 23 -15.53 9.28 -11.59
CA GLU A 23 -15.83 9.50 -12.98
C GLU A 23 -14.94 8.59 -13.85
N LYS A 24 -15.59 7.87 -14.77
CA LYS A 24 -14.95 7.19 -15.89
C LYS A 24 -14.29 8.24 -16.76
N ASP A 25 -13.01 8.47 -16.54
CA ASP A 25 -12.18 9.35 -17.36
C ASP A 25 -12.05 8.76 -18.78
N GLY A 26 -12.59 9.49 -19.76
CA GLY A 26 -12.55 9.13 -21.16
C GLY A 26 -11.16 9.32 -21.75
N SER A 27 -10.62 8.25 -22.34
CA SER A 27 -9.57 8.19 -23.38
C SER A 27 -8.43 9.24 -23.36
N LYS A 28 -7.94 9.67 -22.19
CA LYS A 28 -6.58 10.20 -22.08
C LYS A 28 -5.67 9.02 -21.76
N ALA A 29 -4.60 8.83 -22.54
CA ALA A 29 -3.59 7.83 -22.24
C ALA A 29 -3.18 7.98 -20.76
N LYS A 30 -3.27 6.88 -20.00
CA LYS A 30 -3.02 6.87 -18.56
C LYS A 30 -1.62 7.42 -18.34
N LYS A 31 -1.50 8.59 -17.70
CA LYS A 31 -0.20 9.22 -17.44
C LYS A 31 0.67 8.24 -16.64
N VAL A 32 1.89 8.02 -17.12
CA VAL A 32 2.94 7.27 -16.43
C VAL A 32 3.96 8.29 -15.94
N TYR A 33 4.36 8.16 -14.68
CA TYR A 33 5.36 9.02 -14.05
C TYR A 33 6.75 8.38 -14.13
N SER A 34 7.79 9.21 -14.22
CA SER A 34 9.16 8.72 -14.16
C SER A 34 9.43 8.05 -12.81
N THR A 35 10.13 6.91 -12.86
CA THR A 35 10.55 6.15 -11.68
C THR A 35 11.98 5.64 -11.90
N VAL A 36 12.73 5.45 -10.82
CA VAL A 36 14.01 4.72 -10.86
C VAL A 36 13.71 3.23 -10.82
N SER A 37 14.41 2.41 -11.58
CA SER A 37 14.26 0.96 -11.46
C SER A 37 14.66 0.51 -10.05
N TYR A 38 13.97 -0.46 -9.47
CA TYR A 38 14.42 -1.11 -8.24
C TYR A 38 15.84 -1.67 -8.36
N LEU A 39 16.30 -2.02 -9.56
CA LEU A 39 17.68 -2.49 -9.77
C LEU A 39 18.74 -1.37 -9.67
N ASP A 40 18.30 -0.11 -9.74
CA ASP A 40 19.16 1.07 -9.85
C ASP A 40 19.07 1.98 -8.61
N ILE A 41 18.23 1.65 -7.62
CA ILE A 41 18.15 2.46 -6.39
C ILE A 41 19.43 2.30 -5.56
N LYS A 42 19.84 3.37 -4.88
CA LYS A 42 21.05 3.40 -4.08
C LYS A 42 20.73 2.96 -2.65
N LEU A 43 21.27 1.82 -2.25
CA LEU A 43 21.21 1.26 -0.90
C LEU A 43 22.63 1.13 -0.35
N ASP A 44 22.76 0.91 0.95
CA ASP A 44 24.03 0.52 1.55
C ASP A 44 24.42 -0.92 1.17
N GLU A 45 25.59 -1.38 1.65
CA GLU A 45 26.10 -2.74 1.39
C GLU A 45 25.20 -3.87 1.94
N ASN A 46 24.32 -3.56 2.88
CA ASN A 46 23.38 -4.49 3.50
C ASN A 46 21.96 -4.37 2.92
N GLY A 47 21.73 -3.46 1.97
CA GLY A 47 20.42 -3.22 1.37
C GLY A 47 19.53 -2.26 2.15
N HIS A 48 20.08 -1.52 3.11
CA HIS A 48 19.38 -0.52 3.91
C HIS A 48 19.30 0.84 3.20
N LEU A 49 18.36 1.65 3.69
CA LEU A 49 18.23 3.04 3.29
C LEU A 49 19.42 3.87 3.81
N PRO A 50 19.71 5.04 3.20
CA PRO A 50 20.76 5.93 3.69
C PRO A 50 20.56 6.42 5.14
N SER A 51 19.30 6.45 5.61
CA SER A 51 18.91 6.68 7.00
C SER A 51 17.54 6.05 7.25
N ASN A 52 17.16 5.81 8.51
CA ASN A 52 15.83 5.33 8.86
C ASN A 52 15.18 6.25 9.93
N PRO A 53 14.12 7.01 9.59
CA PRO A 53 13.53 7.14 8.26
C PRO A 53 14.46 7.91 7.30
N TYR A 54 14.32 7.65 6.00
CA TYR A 54 14.87 8.48 4.94
C TYR A 54 13.81 9.49 4.50
N ILE A 55 14.03 10.78 4.74
CA ILE A 55 13.01 11.81 4.53
C ILE A 55 13.43 12.75 3.42
N LEU A 56 12.57 12.90 2.41
CA LEU A 56 12.73 13.91 1.35
C LEU A 56 11.57 14.91 1.39
N GLU A 57 11.90 16.18 1.12
CA GLU A 57 10.93 17.26 0.98
C GLU A 57 10.99 17.82 -0.46
N PHE A 58 9.82 18.01 -1.06
CA PHE A 58 9.65 18.59 -2.38
C PHE A 58 8.77 19.82 -2.25
N LYS A 59 9.19 20.96 -2.83
CA LYS A 59 8.47 22.24 -2.68
C LYS A 59 8.40 23.03 -3.97
N ASN A 60 7.24 23.62 -4.23
CA ASN A 60 7.01 24.62 -5.26
C ASN A 60 5.95 25.63 -4.80
N GLY A 61 6.39 26.83 -4.42
CA GLY A 61 5.52 27.84 -3.82
C GLY A 61 4.86 27.33 -2.53
N LYS A 62 3.52 27.26 -2.52
CA LYS A 62 2.74 26.73 -1.40
C LYS A 62 2.68 25.20 -1.39
N LYS A 63 2.83 24.55 -2.54
CA LYS A 63 2.76 23.09 -2.68
C LYS A 63 4.00 22.45 -2.07
N GLN A 64 3.80 21.49 -1.18
CA GLN A 64 4.85 20.75 -0.48
C GLN A 64 4.46 19.28 -0.34
N ILE A 65 5.44 18.40 -0.52
CA ILE A 65 5.34 16.97 -0.25
C ILE A 65 6.46 16.63 0.72
N MET A 66 6.13 16.01 1.85
CA MET A 66 7.09 15.38 2.73
C MET A 66 6.89 13.86 2.68
N PHE A 67 7.91 13.14 2.26
CA PHE A 67 7.87 11.69 2.14
C PHE A 67 8.88 11.08 3.11
N CYS A 68 8.36 10.38 4.12
CA CYS A 68 9.12 9.56 5.06
C CYS A 68 9.19 8.12 4.55
N GLY A 69 10.34 7.77 3.99
CA GLY A 69 10.71 6.41 3.63
C GLY A 69 11.17 5.62 4.86
N VAL A 70 10.48 4.54 5.21
CA VAL A 70 10.77 3.74 6.41
C VAL A 70 11.37 2.38 6.07
N GLU A 71 12.15 1.83 7.00
CA GLU A 71 12.40 0.39 7.05
C GLU A 71 11.35 -0.25 7.96
N HIS A 72 10.55 -1.14 7.38
CA HIS A 72 9.51 -1.85 8.13
C HIS A 72 10.16 -2.75 9.19
N LEU A 73 9.70 -2.62 10.43
CA LEU A 73 10.09 -3.54 11.49
C LEU A 73 9.54 -4.94 11.20
N SER A 74 10.27 -5.97 11.63
CA SER A 74 9.83 -7.37 11.46
C SER A 74 8.58 -7.70 12.26
N ASP A 75 8.37 -6.98 13.37
CA ASP A 75 7.18 -6.97 14.18
C ASP A 75 7.00 -5.61 14.86
N ASN A 76 5.85 -5.41 15.51
CA ASN A 76 5.49 -4.15 16.15
C ASN A 76 5.89 -4.09 17.63
N SER A 77 6.87 -4.88 18.08
CA SER A 77 7.26 -4.91 19.50
C SER A 77 8.13 -3.73 19.92
N ASP A 78 8.95 -3.20 19.02
CA ASP A 78 9.83 -2.06 19.26
C ASP A 78 9.14 -0.71 19.01
N ILE A 79 8.18 -0.35 19.88
CA ILE A 79 7.42 0.90 19.75
C ILE A 79 8.21 2.17 20.13
N GLU A 80 9.42 2.01 20.68
CA GLU A 80 10.31 3.11 21.07
C GLU A 80 11.39 3.39 20.00
N ASN A 81 11.29 2.72 18.84
CA ASN A 81 12.22 2.91 17.74
C ASN A 81 12.38 4.40 17.38
N GLU A 82 13.62 4.87 17.24
CA GLU A 82 13.93 6.28 16.95
C GLU A 82 13.26 6.78 15.67
N MET A 83 12.96 5.87 14.73
CA MET A 83 12.22 6.18 13.52
C MET A 83 10.88 6.87 13.82
N TYR A 84 10.13 6.39 14.81
CA TYR A 84 8.84 6.96 15.17
C TYR A 84 8.99 8.37 15.74
N THR A 85 10.03 8.61 16.54
CA THR A 85 10.32 9.96 17.07
C THR A 85 10.59 10.96 15.97
N GLU A 86 11.40 10.61 14.97
CA GLU A 86 11.71 11.54 13.87
C GLU A 86 10.51 11.75 12.94
N ILE A 87 9.72 10.70 12.64
CA ILE A 87 8.46 10.85 11.88
C ILE A 87 7.51 11.81 12.61
N GLU A 88 7.32 11.65 13.92
CA GLU A 88 6.42 12.49 14.73
C GLU A 88 6.79 13.97 14.66
N LYS A 89 8.07 14.24 14.94
CA LYS A 89 8.63 15.57 14.91
C LYS A 89 8.43 16.22 13.54
N LYS A 90 8.69 15.49 12.47
CA LYS A 90 8.53 15.99 11.10
C LYS A 90 7.08 16.23 10.74
N PHE A 91 6.18 15.33 11.11
CA PHE A 91 4.74 15.47 10.90
C PHE A 91 4.20 16.76 11.53
N TYR A 92 4.46 16.97 12.82
CA TYR A 92 3.98 18.16 13.54
C TYR A 92 4.69 19.44 13.11
N GLN A 93 5.96 19.40 12.69
CA GLN A 93 6.62 20.57 12.11
C GLN A 93 6.03 20.94 10.75
N PHE A 94 5.73 19.95 9.91
CA PHE A 94 5.24 20.15 8.55
C PHE A 94 3.82 20.71 8.50
N HIS A 95 2.97 20.33 9.47
CA HIS A 95 1.54 20.68 9.52
C HIS A 95 0.83 20.33 8.20
N PRO A 96 0.68 19.03 7.86
CA PRO A 96 0.07 18.62 6.60
C PRO A 96 -1.43 18.92 6.54
N ASP A 97 -1.94 19.08 5.33
CA ASP A 97 -3.39 19.14 5.06
C ASP A 97 -3.98 17.71 4.98
N ILE A 98 -3.16 16.76 4.53
CA ILE A 98 -3.54 15.36 4.36
C ILE A 98 -2.34 14.42 4.53
N ALA A 99 -2.60 13.21 5.02
CA ALA A 99 -1.62 12.15 5.17
C ALA A 99 -1.90 10.95 4.26
N ILE A 100 -0.86 10.27 3.78
CA ILE A 100 -0.93 9.05 2.97
C ILE A 100 -0.16 7.93 3.66
N ASN A 101 -0.76 6.74 3.78
CA ASN A 101 -0.16 5.56 4.39
C ASN A 101 -0.02 4.39 3.40
N GLU A 102 1.00 3.56 3.60
CA GLU A 102 1.10 2.21 3.00
C GLU A 102 0.21 1.22 3.77
N GLY A 103 -0.18 0.11 3.14
CA GLY A 103 -0.72 -1.06 3.85
C GLY A 103 -2.24 -1.08 4.05
N GLY A 104 -2.98 -0.24 3.32
CA GLY A 104 -4.44 -0.33 3.23
C GLY A 104 -5.20 0.81 3.92
N ASP A 105 -6.53 0.75 3.83
CA ASP A 105 -7.42 1.77 4.38
C ASP A 105 -7.59 1.64 5.89
N ILE A 106 -7.14 2.66 6.61
CA ILE A 106 -7.26 2.80 8.07
C ILE A 106 -8.19 3.94 8.50
N SER A 107 -8.89 4.59 7.57
CA SER A 107 -9.74 5.75 7.83
C SER A 107 -10.78 5.50 8.93
N ARG A 108 -11.25 4.25 9.05
CA ARG A 108 -12.24 3.83 10.06
C ARG A 108 -11.63 3.30 11.36
N LYS A 109 -10.31 3.05 11.40
CA LYS A 109 -9.65 2.58 12.61
C LYS A 109 -9.58 3.71 13.64
N LYS A 110 -9.65 3.32 14.91
CA LYS A 110 -9.51 4.21 16.06
C LYS A 110 -8.52 3.58 17.03
N TYR A 111 -7.63 4.39 17.55
CA TYR A 111 -6.67 4.01 18.58
C TYR A 111 -6.83 4.95 19.76
N PHE A 112 -6.67 4.43 20.97
CA PHE A 112 -6.76 5.19 22.21
C PHE A 112 -5.43 5.87 22.55
N SER A 113 -4.31 5.36 22.02
CA SER A 113 -2.98 5.92 22.28
C SER A 113 -1.98 5.64 21.14
N LYS A 114 -0.88 6.40 21.13
CA LYS A 114 0.28 6.15 20.26
C LYS A 114 0.82 4.72 20.44
N ALA A 115 1.03 4.30 21.68
CA ALA A 115 1.57 2.97 22.00
C ALA A 115 0.67 1.85 21.46
N GLU A 116 -0.65 1.94 21.66
CA GLU A 116 -1.58 0.96 21.10
C GLU A 116 -1.54 0.93 19.57
N ALA A 117 -1.48 2.09 18.93
CA ALA A 117 -1.47 2.18 17.48
C ALA A 117 -0.22 1.56 16.87
N LEU A 118 0.95 1.84 17.46
CA LEU A 118 2.23 1.24 17.09
C LEU A 118 2.20 -0.28 17.30
N GLN A 119 1.76 -0.76 18.47
CA GLN A 119 1.70 -2.21 18.74
C GLN A 119 0.77 -2.94 17.76
N LYS A 120 -0.38 -2.36 17.42
CA LYS A 120 -1.37 -3.02 16.56
C LYS A 120 -1.02 -2.95 15.08
N ASP A 121 -0.55 -1.80 14.62
CA ASP A 121 -0.49 -1.48 13.19
C ASP A 121 0.78 -0.68 12.81
N GLY A 122 1.81 -0.65 13.65
CA GLY A 122 3.10 -0.03 13.35
C GLY A 122 3.00 1.42 12.90
N GLU A 123 3.73 1.76 11.84
CA GLU A 123 3.75 3.08 11.19
C GLU A 123 2.36 3.53 10.73
N ILE A 124 1.54 2.57 10.29
CA ILE A 124 0.19 2.82 9.78
C ILE A 124 -0.74 3.23 10.91
N GLY A 125 -0.68 2.54 12.06
CA GLY A 125 -1.40 2.97 13.24
C GLY A 125 -0.92 4.34 13.71
N PHE A 126 0.39 4.57 13.65
CA PHE A 126 0.98 5.81 14.13
C PHE A 126 0.57 7.04 13.32
N ILE A 127 0.62 6.96 11.99
CA ILE A 127 0.17 8.06 11.12
C ILE A 127 -1.31 8.38 11.36
N LYS A 128 -2.16 7.38 11.65
CA LYS A 128 -3.57 7.60 11.99
C LYS A 128 -3.74 8.42 13.26
N VAL A 129 -3.02 8.07 14.33
CA VAL A 129 -3.08 8.81 15.61
C VAL A 129 -2.66 10.27 15.42
N MET A 130 -1.55 10.50 14.71
CA MET A 130 -1.08 11.86 14.44
C MET A 130 -2.07 12.64 13.58
N SER A 131 -2.65 12.01 12.55
CA SER A 131 -3.64 12.64 11.66
C SER A 131 -4.93 13.00 12.41
N ASP A 132 -5.44 12.10 13.25
CA ASP A 132 -6.63 12.34 14.08
C ASP A 132 -6.41 13.49 15.06
N SER A 133 -5.21 13.62 15.63
CA SER A 133 -4.87 14.71 16.55
C SER A 133 -4.95 16.09 15.88
N LEU A 134 -4.66 16.17 14.58
CA LEU A 134 -4.78 17.39 13.77
C LEU A 134 -6.12 17.50 13.02
N LYS A 135 -7.00 16.49 13.16
CA LYS A 135 -8.29 16.39 12.43
C LYS A 135 -8.13 16.44 10.91
N ILE A 136 -7.04 15.87 10.38
CA ILE A 136 -6.82 15.74 8.94
C ILE A 136 -7.14 14.32 8.47
N ALA A 137 -7.40 14.17 7.17
CA ALA A 137 -7.65 12.87 6.58
C ALA A 137 -6.36 12.06 6.43
N THR A 138 -6.48 10.75 6.59
CA THR A 138 -5.48 9.76 6.19
C THR A 138 -6.05 8.93 5.04
N ILE A 139 -5.31 8.76 3.96
CA ILE A 139 -5.72 7.96 2.81
C ILE A 139 -4.74 6.83 2.52
N ASN A 140 -5.26 5.72 1.98
CA ASN A 140 -4.44 4.61 1.51
C ASN A 140 -3.72 5.01 0.21
N GLY A 141 -2.39 4.91 0.20
CA GLY A 141 -1.58 5.12 -0.98
C GLY A 141 -1.41 3.87 -1.86
N ASP A 142 -1.91 2.71 -1.41
CA ASP A 142 -1.86 1.47 -2.20
C ASP A 142 -3.04 1.33 -3.16
N PRO A 143 -2.81 0.69 -4.33
CA PRO A 143 -3.90 0.36 -5.23
C PRO A 143 -4.87 -0.63 -4.60
N ASN A 144 -6.12 -0.60 -5.06
CA ASN A 144 -7.04 -1.70 -4.79
C ASN A 144 -6.47 -3.02 -5.35
N ILE A 145 -6.76 -4.13 -4.67
CA ILE A 145 -6.22 -5.45 -4.97
C ILE A 145 -6.56 -5.87 -6.41
N ASP A 146 -7.80 -5.64 -6.85
CA ASP A 146 -8.28 -5.95 -8.19
C ASP A 146 -7.53 -5.17 -9.28
N LEU A 147 -7.18 -3.91 -9.03
CA LEU A 147 -6.38 -3.11 -9.95
C LEU A 147 -4.98 -3.71 -10.12
N GLU A 148 -4.30 -4.01 -9.03
CA GLU A 148 -2.96 -4.59 -9.11
C GLU A 148 -2.97 -5.95 -9.82
N PHE A 149 -3.92 -6.82 -9.44
CA PHE A 149 -4.03 -8.16 -10.02
C PHE A 149 -4.36 -8.11 -11.50
N GLY A 150 -5.30 -7.24 -11.88
CA GLY A 150 -5.64 -7.00 -13.28
C GLY A 150 -4.45 -6.50 -14.10
N GLU A 151 -3.61 -5.62 -13.56
CA GLU A 151 -2.40 -5.14 -14.25
C GLU A 151 -1.32 -6.24 -14.36
N LEU A 152 -1.13 -7.06 -13.32
CA LEU A 152 -0.19 -8.19 -13.36
C LEU A 152 -0.61 -9.25 -14.39
N LEU A 153 -1.89 -9.60 -14.44
CA LEU A 153 -2.43 -10.63 -15.35
C LEU A 153 -2.42 -10.21 -16.83
N LYS A 154 -2.18 -8.94 -17.14
CA LYS A 154 -1.88 -8.50 -18.52
C LYS A 154 -0.49 -8.93 -18.99
N SER A 155 0.43 -9.17 -18.06
CA SER A 155 1.84 -9.46 -18.36
C SER A 155 2.27 -10.89 -18.01
N TYR A 156 1.52 -11.56 -17.13
CA TYR A 156 1.90 -12.85 -16.57
C TYR A 156 0.76 -13.86 -16.64
N THR A 157 1.12 -15.14 -16.75
CA THR A 157 0.16 -16.25 -16.64
C THR A 157 -0.41 -16.32 -15.23
N LYS A 158 -1.59 -16.91 -15.07
CA LYS A 158 -2.20 -17.13 -13.73
C LYS A 158 -1.30 -17.96 -12.81
N GLY A 159 -0.55 -18.92 -13.34
CA GLY A 159 0.44 -19.69 -12.58
C GLY A 159 1.57 -18.83 -12.03
N GLU A 160 2.10 -17.92 -12.84
CA GLU A 160 3.12 -16.95 -12.42
C GLU A 160 2.59 -15.97 -11.38
N PHE A 161 1.44 -15.38 -11.68
CA PHE A 161 0.73 -14.47 -10.80
C PHE A 161 0.44 -15.10 -9.43
N LEU A 162 -0.19 -16.27 -9.40
CA LEU A 162 -0.52 -16.98 -8.16
C LEU A 162 0.76 -17.37 -7.40
N THR A 163 1.79 -17.85 -8.08
CA THR A 163 3.06 -18.18 -7.42
C THR A 163 3.61 -16.99 -6.65
N TYR A 164 3.66 -15.81 -7.28
CA TYR A 164 4.14 -14.59 -6.65
C TYR A 164 3.22 -14.13 -5.52
N ILE A 165 1.93 -13.91 -5.79
CA ILE A 165 0.99 -13.33 -4.82
C ILE A 165 0.80 -14.23 -3.60
N MET A 166 0.67 -15.54 -3.80
CA MET A 166 0.50 -16.49 -2.69
C MET A 166 1.76 -16.52 -1.81
N THR A 167 2.94 -16.53 -2.43
CA THR A 167 4.21 -16.53 -1.68
C THR A 167 4.35 -15.24 -0.86
N GLU A 168 4.16 -14.08 -1.50
CA GLU A 168 4.41 -12.78 -0.87
C GLU A 168 3.35 -12.39 0.18
N ARG A 169 2.08 -12.77 -0.01
CA ARG A 169 0.98 -12.30 0.85
C ARG A 169 0.40 -13.34 1.80
N LEU A 170 0.65 -14.63 1.55
CA LEU A 170 0.18 -15.70 2.42
C LEU A 170 1.34 -16.46 3.06
N MET A 171 2.26 -17.01 2.25
CA MET A 171 3.25 -17.97 2.77
C MET A 171 4.19 -17.35 3.81
N TRP A 172 4.63 -16.11 3.61
CA TRP A 172 5.40 -15.40 4.65
C TRP A 172 4.62 -15.18 5.94
N GLY A 173 3.33 -14.85 5.84
CA GLY A 173 2.46 -14.71 7.00
C GLY A 173 2.33 -16.01 7.78
N LEU A 174 2.20 -17.15 7.09
CA LEU A 174 2.15 -18.46 7.74
C LEU A 174 3.45 -18.81 8.47
N ILE A 175 4.61 -18.37 7.96
CA ILE A 175 5.89 -18.51 8.66
C ILE A 175 5.91 -17.68 9.96
N GLY A 176 5.45 -16.42 9.89
CA GLY A 176 5.33 -15.56 11.08
C GLY A 176 4.38 -16.10 12.13
N GLU A 177 3.26 -16.72 11.69
CA GLU A 177 2.31 -17.42 12.57
C GLU A 177 2.84 -18.80 13.07
N GLN A 178 4.05 -19.20 12.65
CA GLN A 178 4.67 -20.49 13.00
C GLN A 178 3.80 -21.71 12.62
N ILE A 179 2.97 -21.59 11.58
CA ILE A 179 2.14 -22.69 11.10
C ILE A 179 3.03 -23.69 10.34
N SER A 180 2.99 -24.94 10.77
CA SER A 180 3.76 -26.04 10.16
C SER A 180 2.91 -27.25 9.76
N ASP A 181 1.66 -27.30 10.22
CA ASP A 181 0.71 -28.37 9.90
C ASP A 181 0.15 -28.21 8.48
N ILE A 182 0.22 -29.28 7.67
CA ILE A 182 -0.13 -29.23 6.25
C ILE A 182 -1.62 -28.97 6.02
N GLU A 183 -2.49 -29.55 6.83
CA GLU A 183 -3.94 -29.38 6.71
C GLU A 183 -4.33 -27.93 7.01
N LYS A 184 -3.73 -27.32 8.04
CA LYS A 184 -3.90 -25.88 8.31
C LYS A 184 -3.38 -25.01 7.18
N ILE A 185 -2.24 -25.34 6.57
CA ILE A 185 -1.68 -24.59 5.43
C ILE A 185 -2.65 -24.63 4.24
N GLU A 186 -3.15 -25.82 3.89
CA GLU A 186 -4.08 -26.01 2.78
C GLU A 186 -5.41 -25.28 3.04
N ASN A 187 -5.96 -25.37 4.26
CA ASN A 187 -7.15 -24.62 4.63
C ASN A 187 -6.96 -23.09 4.51
N ARG A 188 -5.79 -22.57 4.91
CA ARG A 188 -5.47 -21.14 4.76
C ARG A 188 -5.26 -20.76 3.31
N TYR A 189 -4.70 -21.65 2.50
CA TYR A 189 -4.55 -21.49 1.06
C TYR A 189 -5.91 -21.37 0.37
N ASP A 190 -6.83 -22.30 0.63
CA ASP A 190 -8.17 -22.31 0.03
C ASP A 190 -8.97 -21.07 0.39
N LEU A 191 -8.93 -20.68 1.67
CA LEU A 191 -9.57 -19.45 2.13
C LEU A 191 -9.00 -18.21 1.42
N PHE A 192 -7.69 -18.16 1.23
CA PHE A 192 -7.03 -17.06 0.54
C PHE A 192 -7.38 -17.02 -0.94
N ILE A 193 -7.45 -18.17 -1.63
CA ILE A 193 -7.93 -18.24 -3.02
C ILE A 193 -9.35 -17.68 -3.13
N GLU A 194 -10.29 -18.17 -2.32
CA GLU A 194 -11.69 -17.79 -2.45
C GLU A 194 -11.92 -16.33 -2.02
N LYS A 195 -11.38 -15.91 -0.86
CA LYS A 195 -11.66 -14.59 -0.29
C LYS A 195 -10.77 -13.47 -0.81
N TYR A 196 -9.51 -13.77 -1.09
CA TYR A 196 -8.54 -12.74 -1.47
C TYR A 196 -8.34 -12.67 -2.98
N ILE A 197 -8.12 -13.80 -3.64
CA ILE A 197 -7.87 -13.82 -5.09
C ILE A 197 -9.16 -13.62 -5.89
N ILE A 198 -10.20 -14.40 -5.60
CA ILE A 198 -11.44 -14.39 -6.39
C ILE A 198 -12.37 -13.26 -5.93
N GLU A 199 -12.79 -13.26 -4.67
CA GLU A 199 -13.80 -12.32 -4.18
C GLU A 199 -13.30 -10.87 -4.20
N LYS A 200 -12.11 -10.60 -3.63
CA LYS A 200 -11.52 -9.25 -3.58
C LYS A 200 -10.75 -8.89 -4.85
N GLY A 201 -9.90 -9.80 -5.32
CA GLY A 201 -9.03 -9.59 -6.47
C GLY A 201 -9.71 -9.70 -7.84
N LYS A 202 -10.95 -10.21 -7.89
CA LYS A 202 -11.74 -10.39 -9.12
C LYS A 202 -11.04 -11.23 -10.20
N VAL A 203 -10.20 -12.17 -9.76
CA VAL A 203 -9.51 -13.09 -10.67
C VAL A 203 -10.37 -14.32 -10.90
N ASP A 204 -10.69 -14.60 -12.15
CA ASP A 204 -11.36 -15.83 -12.53
C ASP A 204 -10.35 -16.99 -12.59
N LEU A 205 -10.62 -18.08 -11.89
CA LEU A 205 -9.75 -19.25 -11.80
C LEU A 205 -10.53 -20.53 -12.11
N SER A 206 -9.97 -21.37 -12.97
CA SER A 206 -10.47 -22.74 -13.19
C SER A 206 -10.28 -23.61 -11.95
N SER A 207 -10.99 -24.73 -11.87
CA SER A 207 -10.85 -25.66 -10.74
C SER A 207 -9.42 -26.17 -10.53
N GLU A 208 -8.63 -26.35 -11.61
CA GLU A 208 -7.21 -26.73 -11.49
C GLU A 208 -6.38 -25.61 -10.86
N GLU A 209 -6.56 -24.37 -11.34
CA GLU A 209 -5.80 -23.19 -10.90
C GLU A 209 -6.02 -22.85 -9.42
N LYS A 210 -7.16 -23.27 -8.86
CA LYS A 210 -7.49 -23.09 -7.44
C LYS A 210 -6.74 -24.04 -6.51
N THR A 211 -6.09 -25.09 -7.01
CA THR A 211 -5.50 -26.13 -6.16
C THR A 211 -4.13 -25.74 -5.60
N PHE A 212 -3.78 -26.25 -4.42
CA PHE A 212 -2.45 -26.06 -3.85
C PHE A 212 -1.36 -26.76 -4.69
N ASP A 213 -1.69 -27.86 -5.36
CA ASP A 213 -0.79 -28.54 -6.29
C ASP A 213 -0.45 -27.68 -7.52
N PHE A 214 -1.42 -26.93 -8.06
CA PHE A 214 -1.17 -25.98 -9.13
C PHE A 214 -0.17 -24.91 -8.70
N TYR A 215 -0.32 -24.36 -7.49
CA TYR A 215 0.66 -23.44 -6.91
C TYR A 215 2.05 -24.09 -6.78
N LYS A 216 2.16 -25.27 -6.14
CA LYS A 216 3.46 -25.96 -5.95
C LYS A 216 4.16 -26.25 -7.27
N LYS A 217 3.42 -26.69 -8.30
CA LYS A 217 3.93 -26.95 -9.66
C LYS A 217 4.50 -25.69 -10.31
N ASN A 218 3.77 -24.58 -10.23
CA ASN A 218 4.23 -23.30 -10.79
C ASN A 218 5.38 -22.70 -9.98
N TYR A 219 5.36 -22.83 -8.65
CA TYR A 219 6.47 -22.46 -7.79
C TYR A 219 7.77 -23.15 -8.23
N ARG A 220 7.73 -24.48 -8.42
CA ARG A 220 8.89 -25.23 -8.91
C ARG A 220 9.36 -24.75 -10.27
N LYS A 221 8.44 -24.47 -11.20
CA LYS A 221 8.77 -23.98 -12.55
C LYS A 221 9.47 -22.62 -12.52
N ILE A 222 9.05 -21.72 -11.62
CA ILE A 222 9.49 -20.32 -11.59
C ILE A 222 10.74 -20.15 -10.73
N VAL A 223 10.78 -20.83 -9.57
CA VAL A 223 11.86 -20.69 -8.58
C VAL A 223 12.95 -21.76 -8.79
N GLY A 224 12.66 -22.83 -9.52
CA GLY A 224 13.63 -23.89 -9.83
C GLY A 224 13.84 -24.91 -8.71
N ARG A 225 12.96 -24.94 -7.71
CA ARG A 225 13.00 -25.88 -6.57
C ARG A 225 11.61 -26.19 -6.06
N ASP A 226 11.44 -27.35 -5.42
CA ASP A 226 10.15 -27.70 -4.80
C ASP A 226 9.79 -26.72 -3.68
N PHE A 227 8.49 -26.42 -3.57
CA PHE A 227 7.98 -25.56 -2.50
C PHE A 227 8.12 -26.24 -1.14
N SER A 228 8.60 -25.49 -0.16
CA SER A 228 8.65 -25.89 1.24
C SER A 228 8.50 -24.64 2.09
N LEU A 229 7.46 -24.57 2.91
CA LEU A 229 7.22 -23.43 3.79
C LEU A 229 8.40 -23.21 4.76
N LYS A 230 8.92 -24.30 5.33
CA LYS A 230 10.09 -24.28 6.23
C LYS A 230 11.36 -23.74 5.56
N ASN A 231 11.54 -23.99 4.27
CA ASN A 231 12.72 -23.59 3.50
C ASN A 231 12.43 -22.46 2.51
N LEU A 232 11.34 -21.72 2.73
CA LEU A 232 11.01 -20.54 1.95
C LEU A 232 12.15 -19.54 2.15
N LYS A 233 12.64 -18.96 1.05
CA LYS A 233 13.72 -17.98 1.09
C LYS A 233 13.16 -16.63 0.66
N PRO A 234 13.54 -15.53 1.33
CA PRO A 234 13.13 -14.20 0.94
C PRO A 234 13.50 -14.00 -0.52
N THR A 235 12.56 -13.46 -1.28
CA THR A 235 12.85 -13.04 -2.64
C THR A 235 13.22 -11.58 -2.59
N ASN A 236 14.39 -11.26 -3.12
CA ASN A 236 14.88 -9.89 -3.12
C ASN A 236 14.50 -9.24 -4.45
N PRO A 237 13.64 -8.20 -4.47
CA PRO A 237 13.30 -7.48 -5.71
C PRO A 237 14.52 -6.86 -6.40
N PHE A 238 15.65 -6.70 -5.69
CA PHE A 238 16.93 -6.20 -6.20
C PHE A 238 17.75 -7.25 -6.96
N ASP A 239 17.43 -8.53 -6.82
CA ASP A 239 18.08 -9.54 -7.66
C ASP A 239 17.55 -9.42 -9.10
N ALA A 240 18.44 -9.02 -10.00
CA ALA A 240 18.13 -8.84 -11.42
C ALA A 240 17.65 -10.13 -12.09
N LYS A 241 17.97 -11.30 -11.53
CA LYS A 241 17.66 -12.60 -12.11
C LYS A 241 16.44 -13.22 -11.44
N GLY A 242 15.72 -14.00 -12.25
CA GLY A 242 14.59 -14.81 -11.78
C GLY A 242 13.24 -14.19 -12.13
N LYS A 243 12.34 -15.05 -12.60
CA LYS A 243 10.99 -14.65 -13.01
C LYS A 243 10.16 -14.17 -11.82
N PHE A 244 10.40 -14.73 -10.63
CA PHE A 244 9.73 -14.29 -9.40
C PHE A 244 10.05 -12.83 -9.06
N GLN A 245 11.33 -12.45 -9.09
CA GLN A 245 11.80 -11.09 -8.83
C GLN A 245 11.31 -10.10 -9.88
N GLU A 246 11.24 -10.51 -11.14
CA GLU A 246 10.65 -9.71 -12.23
C GLU A 246 9.18 -9.38 -11.94
N ILE A 247 8.37 -10.37 -11.55
CA ILE A 247 6.96 -10.16 -11.16
C ILE A 247 6.89 -9.23 -9.95
N GLY A 248 7.78 -9.40 -8.97
CA GLY A 248 7.83 -8.56 -7.79
C GLY A 248 8.13 -7.10 -8.07
N ARG A 249 9.14 -6.81 -8.91
CA ARG A 249 9.41 -5.45 -9.38
C ARG A 249 8.21 -4.87 -10.13
N LYS A 250 7.52 -5.67 -10.96
CA LYS A 250 6.34 -5.21 -11.69
C LYS A 250 5.18 -4.87 -10.75
N SER A 251 4.90 -5.71 -9.75
CA SER A 251 3.90 -5.46 -8.70
C SER A 251 4.21 -4.16 -7.96
N LYS A 252 5.46 -3.98 -7.52
CA LYS A 252 5.90 -2.75 -6.84
C LYS A 252 5.77 -1.51 -7.72
N ASN A 253 6.19 -1.58 -8.99
CA ASN A 253 6.03 -0.48 -9.93
C ASN A 253 4.56 -0.09 -10.18
N ILE A 254 3.62 -1.05 -10.18
CA ILE A 254 2.19 -0.75 -10.25
C ILE A 254 1.74 0.07 -9.04
N ARG A 255 2.22 -0.30 -7.84
CA ARG A 255 1.95 0.44 -6.59
C ARG A 255 2.55 1.85 -6.63
N ASP A 256 3.80 1.99 -7.09
CA ASP A 256 4.47 3.29 -7.23
C ASP A 256 3.71 4.24 -8.17
N GLN A 257 3.30 3.74 -9.34
CA GLN A 257 2.54 4.52 -10.30
C GLN A 257 1.17 4.94 -9.76
N PHE A 258 0.53 4.07 -8.97
CA PHE A 258 -0.70 4.41 -8.28
C PHE A 258 -0.46 5.50 -7.22
N LEU A 259 0.55 5.35 -6.37
CA LEU A 259 0.92 6.32 -5.35
C LEU A 259 1.22 7.70 -5.96
N LEU A 260 2.05 7.76 -7.01
CA LEU A 260 2.39 9.00 -7.72
C LEU A 260 1.13 9.67 -8.31
N LYS A 261 0.22 8.90 -8.90
CA LYS A 261 -1.06 9.43 -9.38
C LYS A 261 -1.92 9.97 -8.23
N THR A 262 -1.97 9.27 -7.11
CA THR A 262 -2.71 9.69 -5.92
C THR A 262 -2.18 11.00 -5.37
N ILE A 263 -0.87 11.14 -5.23
CA ILE A 263 -0.20 12.38 -4.79
C ILE A 263 -0.50 13.53 -5.74
N ASP A 264 -0.37 13.31 -7.06
CA ASP A 264 -0.65 14.33 -8.05
C ASP A 264 -2.09 14.87 -7.97
N ASN A 265 -3.05 13.96 -7.79
CA ASN A 265 -4.45 14.31 -7.65
C ASN A 265 -4.72 15.09 -6.36
N LEU A 266 -4.13 14.67 -5.24
CA LEU A 266 -4.30 15.33 -3.96
C LEU A 266 -3.76 16.76 -3.93
N LEU A 267 -2.67 17.05 -4.66
CA LEU A 267 -2.10 18.41 -4.74
C LEU A 267 -3.01 19.41 -5.46
N ASN A 268 -4.07 18.96 -6.14
CA ASN A 268 -5.09 19.85 -6.70
C ASN A 268 -5.99 20.43 -5.60
N GLU A 269 -6.21 19.69 -4.52
CA GLU A 269 -7.10 20.07 -3.41
C GLU A 269 -6.34 20.48 -2.14
N ASN A 270 -5.04 20.14 -2.05
CA ASN A 270 -4.21 20.33 -0.85
C ASN A 270 -2.89 21.03 -1.19
N ASP A 271 -2.32 21.77 -0.24
CA ASP A 271 -1.01 22.39 -0.38
C ASP A 271 0.09 21.50 0.20
N LYS A 272 -0.18 20.77 1.28
CA LYS A 272 0.82 19.97 2.01
C LYS A 272 0.39 18.53 2.19
N ILE A 273 1.18 17.61 1.62
CA ILE A 273 0.96 16.16 1.72
C ILE A 273 2.09 15.53 2.53
N PHE A 274 1.74 14.77 3.57
CA PHE A 274 2.68 13.96 4.33
C PHE A 274 2.50 12.47 4.01
N ILE A 275 3.59 11.74 3.79
CA ILE A 275 3.56 10.36 3.30
C ILE A 275 4.46 9.50 4.17
N VAL A 276 3.96 8.35 4.63
CA VAL A 276 4.76 7.30 5.27
C VAL A 276 4.60 6.00 4.51
N PHE A 277 5.70 5.55 3.91
CA PHE A 277 5.78 4.37 3.02
C PHE A 277 7.16 3.75 3.13
N GLY A 278 7.31 2.46 2.79
CA GLY A 278 8.61 1.80 2.74
C GLY A 278 9.62 2.57 1.88
N GLY A 279 10.84 2.77 2.37
CA GLY A 279 11.77 3.72 1.75
C GLY A 279 12.25 3.36 0.35
N TRP A 280 12.16 2.09 -0.06
CA TRP A 280 12.43 1.71 -1.45
C TRP A 280 11.42 2.32 -2.43
N HIS A 281 10.17 2.53 -1.99
CA HIS A 281 9.15 3.26 -2.76
C HIS A 281 9.54 4.74 -2.91
N LEU A 282 10.05 5.37 -1.85
CA LEU A 282 10.54 6.76 -1.91
C LEU A 282 11.65 6.91 -2.95
N LEU A 283 12.70 6.07 -2.88
CA LEU A 283 13.83 6.11 -3.82
C LEU A 283 13.38 5.88 -5.27
N THR A 284 12.44 4.98 -5.47
CA THR A 284 11.86 4.69 -6.80
C THR A 284 11.03 5.86 -7.32
N CYS A 285 10.23 6.50 -6.46
CA CYS A 285 9.29 7.54 -6.81
C CYS A 285 9.90 8.94 -6.94
N GLU A 286 11.13 9.17 -6.46
CA GLU A 286 11.75 10.50 -6.40
C GLU A 286 11.66 11.30 -7.72
N PRO A 287 11.99 10.75 -8.90
CA PRO A 287 11.86 11.50 -10.15
C PRO A 287 10.41 11.92 -10.46
N GLY A 288 9.44 11.03 -10.22
CA GLY A 288 8.01 11.31 -10.39
C GLY A 288 7.51 12.39 -9.43
N LEU A 289 8.00 12.39 -8.19
CA LEU A 289 7.69 13.44 -7.21
C LEU A 289 8.25 14.80 -7.65
N GLN A 290 9.46 14.83 -8.21
CA GLN A 290 10.05 16.03 -8.82
C GLN A 290 9.22 16.55 -10.01
N GLU A 291 8.69 15.67 -10.84
CA GLU A 291 7.78 16.06 -11.92
C GLU A 291 6.46 16.63 -11.39
N ILE A 292 5.87 15.96 -10.39
CA ILE A 292 4.57 16.33 -9.81
C ILE A 292 4.63 17.70 -9.14
N ILE A 293 5.69 17.99 -8.37
CA ILE A 293 5.79 19.24 -7.62
C ILE A 293 6.04 20.45 -8.55
N LYS A 294 6.72 20.25 -9.68
CA LYS A 294 7.02 21.31 -10.66
C LYS A 294 5.81 21.71 -11.52
N LYS A 295 4.71 20.95 -11.50
CA LYS A 295 3.49 21.33 -12.23
C LYS A 295 2.91 22.63 -11.65
N ASN A 296 2.56 23.55 -12.54
CA ASN A 296 1.81 24.75 -12.19
C ASN A 296 0.38 24.36 -11.79
N ARG A 297 -0.05 24.77 -10.61
CA ARG A 297 -1.40 24.59 -10.06
C ARG A 297 -1.83 25.86 -9.34
#